data_AF-A0A961FSB6-F1
#
_entry.id   AF-A0A961FSB6-F1
#
_cell.length_a   1.000
_cell.length_b   1.000
_cell.length_c   1.000
_cell.angle_alpha   90.00
_cell.angle_beta   90.00
_cell.angle_gamma   90.00
#
_symmetry.space_group_name_H-M   'P 1'
#
loop_
_entity.id
_entity.type
_entity.pdbx_description
1 polymer ?
#
loop_
_entity_poly.entity_id
_entity_poly.type
_entity_poly.pdbx_seq_one_letter_code
_entity_poly.pdbx_strand_id
1 'polypeptide(L)'
;MLGNATDADEVSTRIFGYNVIDCRGGSDTIVSVPFHLRAAFAGSVEGTPAVNGTRASVVVEGAPGFEIDQFSDEPHYLQITGDSARAGWFFRIVSNQSDSLEIDLADLNLAGVQSGDTFEVIPCWTLGNLFPSTNATIYKSFGLLLNRRRTEILFFDHDSANIDLAPNRKFFQSSTGWHEVAPGFPSAEDVVILPGSSFVIRHPPGFATTRFVAQKWADSEDRPYVLQSDETEWRDNHLGSQRPVPVKLSDLDLGPPAFVESPSTAPEERADELHLFDNSTAAINRHASSTYFRVAGHWHRDTAGFPLADDDEVSAGTGMMIRKAPNSGAVHTVWINTPRY
;
A
#
# COMPACT_ATOMS: atom_id res chain seq x y z
N MET A 1 7.35 -0.09 53.35
CA MET A 1 7.01 1.09 52.54
C MET A 1 7.06 0.66 51.10
N LEU A 2 5.89 0.39 50.52
CA LEU A 2 5.72 0.04 49.12
C LEU A 2 5.46 1.35 48.38
N GLY A 3 6.39 1.77 47.53
CA GLY A 3 6.20 2.85 46.58
C GLY A 3 5.78 2.25 45.25
N ASN A 4 4.49 2.34 44.93
CA ASN A 4 3.98 2.06 43.60
C ASN A 4 4.51 3.13 42.64
N ALA A 5 5.37 2.72 41.70
CA ALA A 5 5.55 3.46 40.47
C ALA A 5 4.28 3.27 39.65
N THR A 6 3.51 4.34 39.46
CA THR A 6 2.46 4.39 38.46
C THR A 6 3.15 4.62 37.12
N ASP A 7 3.21 3.57 36.29
CA ASP A 7 3.51 3.74 34.88
C ASP A 7 2.45 4.65 34.27
N ALA A 8 2.90 5.75 33.69
CA ALA A 8 2.06 6.61 32.89
C ALA A 8 1.83 5.88 31.56
N ASP A 9 0.62 5.37 31.35
CA ASP A 9 0.13 5.05 30.02
C ASP A 9 0.23 6.34 29.18
N GLU A 10 1.23 6.43 28.31
CA GLU A 10 1.15 7.35 27.18
C GLU A 10 -0.03 6.88 26.34
N VAL A 11 -1.19 7.54 26.52
CA VAL A 11 -2.30 7.45 25.59
C VAL A 11 -1.85 8.14 24.31
N SER A 12 -1.10 7.40 23.48
CA SER A 12 -1.05 7.65 22.04
C SER A 12 -2.50 7.53 21.55
N THR A 13 -3.12 8.68 21.25
CA THR A 13 -4.47 8.72 20.70
C THR A 13 -4.41 8.19 19.27
N ARG A 14 -4.50 6.87 19.11
CA ARG A 14 -4.61 6.24 17.78
C ARG A 14 -5.84 6.81 17.07
N ILE A 15 -5.65 7.22 15.83
CA ILE A 15 -6.67 7.96 15.08
C ILE A 15 -7.53 6.95 14.33
N PHE A 16 -8.84 6.95 14.56
CA PHE A 16 -9.76 6.06 13.85
C PHE A 16 -10.52 6.85 12.79
N GLY A 17 -10.54 6.34 11.56
CA GLY A 17 -11.18 7.00 10.42
C GLY A 17 -11.88 6.04 9.48
N TYR A 18 -12.55 6.61 8.49
CA TYR A 18 -13.16 5.86 7.40
C TYR A 18 -13.18 6.65 6.09
N ASN A 19 -13.07 5.94 4.97
CA ASN A 19 -13.24 6.45 3.61
C ASN A 19 -14.36 5.68 2.91
N VAL A 20 -15.11 6.38 2.06
CA VAL A 20 -16.18 5.79 1.25
C VAL A 20 -15.94 6.13 -0.21
N ILE A 21 -15.91 5.12 -1.07
CA ILE A 21 -15.72 5.27 -2.51
C ILE A 21 -16.85 4.53 -3.22
N ASP A 22 -17.51 5.21 -4.16
CA ASP A 22 -18.53 4.59 -4.99
C ASP A 22 -17.89 3.73 -6.10
N CYS A 23 -18.25 2.45 -6.13
CA CYS A 23 -17.85 1.49 -7.16
C CYS A 23 -18.98 1.32 -8.16
N ARG A 24 -18.87 1.95 -9.35
CA ARG A 24 -19.92 1.93 -10.38
C ARG A 24 -19.97 0.59 -11.13
N GLY A 25 -21.15 0.16 -11.54
CA GLY A 25 -21.29 -0.97 -12.46
C GLY A 25 -20.69 -0.69 -13.83
N GLY A 26 -20.08 -1.69 -14.46
CA GLY A 26 -19.37 -1.52 -15.73
C GLY A 26 -18.13 -0.64 -15.60
N SER A 27 -17.47 -0.64 -14.44
CA SER A 27 -16.35 0.22 -14.15
C SER A 27 -15.25 -0.49 -13.37
N ASP A 28 -14.05 -0.02 -13.62
CA ASP A 28 -12.89 -0.15 -12.74
C ASP A 28 -12.92 1.01 -11.75
N THR A 29 -12.81 0.66 -10.48
CA THR A 29 -12.68 1.61 -9.37
C THR A 29 -11.31 1.37 -8.75
N ILE A 30 -10.40 2.33 -8.92
CA ILE A 30 -9.03 2.22 -8.39
C ILE A 30 -9.04 2.75 -6.96
N VAL A 31 -8.68 1.90 -6.00
CA VAL A 31 -8.79 2.19 -4.56
C VAL A 31 -7.53 1.79 -3.82
N SER A 32 -7.38 2.32 -2.61
CA SER A 32 -6.37 1.94 -1.63
C SER A 32 -6.99 1.88 -0.23
N VAL A 33 -6.24 1.33 0.72
CA VAL A 33 -6.64 1.28 2.13
C VAL A 33 -5.63 2.09 2.96
N PRO A 34 -5.98 3.34 3.36
CA PRO A 34 -5.13 4.21 4.18
C PRO A 34 -5.25 3.91 5.69
N PHE A 35 -5.56 2.67 6.03
CA PHE A 35 -5.80 2.26 7.41
C PHE A 35 -5.15 0.91 7.67
N HIS A 36 -4.81 0.65 8.92
CA HIS A 36 -4.23 -0.61 9.35
C HIS A 36 -5.08 -1.27 10.44
N LEU A 37 -4.92 -2.59 10.60
CA LEU A 37 -5.56 -3.33 11.68
C LEU A 37 -4.87 -3.02 13.02
N ARG A 38 -5.51 -3.37 14.14
CA ARG A 38 -4.91 -3.16 15.46
C ARG A 38 -3.68 -4.05 15.60
N ALA A 39 -2.57 -3.51 16.11
CA ALA A 39 -1.40 -4.30 16.44
C ALA A 39 -1.76 -5.46 17.39
N ALA A 40 -1.27 -6.66 17.06
CA ALA A 40 -1.37 -7.84 17.89
C ALA A 40 -0.29 -7.85 18.99
N PHE A 41 0.84 -7.18 18.73
CA PHE A 41 1.96 -7.05 19.65
C PHE A 41 2.72 -5.74 19.40
N ALA A 42 3.36 -5.21 20.44
CA ALA A 42 4.31 -4.11 20.37
C ALA A 42 5.50 -4.44 21.28
N GLY A 43 6.72 -4.15 20.83
CA GLY A 43 7.93 -4.45 21.58
C GLY A 43 9.16 -3.76 21.02
N SER A 44 10.33 -4.19 21.49
CA SER A 44 11.64 -3.69 21.06
C SER A 44 12.53 -4.80 20.53
N VAL A 45 13.42 -4.44 19.61
CA VAL A 45 14.42 -5.34 19.04
C VAL A 45 15.50 -5.64 20.08
N GLU A 46 15.87 -6.92 20.21
CA GLU A 46 17.05 -7.34 20.96
C GLU A 46 18.24 -7.55 20.01
N GLY A 47 19.31 -6.78 20.21
CA GLY A 47 20.51 -6.87 19.38
C GLY A 47 20.33 -6.34 17.96
N THR A 48 21.19 -6.79 17.04
CA THR A 48 21.10 -6.43 15.61
C THR A 48 20.42 -7.58 14.85
N PRO A 49 19.40 -7.29 14.03
CA PRO A 49 18.74 -8.33 13.22
C PRO A 49 19.73 -9.14 12.38
N ALA A 50 19.57 -10.46 12.38
CA ALA A 50 20.43 -11.37 11.63
C ALA A 50 19.88 -11.56 10.21
N VAL A 51 20.57 -11.01 9.21
CA VAL A 51 20.15 -11.09 7.80
C VAL A 51 20.71 -12.34 7.13
N ASN A 52 19.85 -13.09 6.42
CA ASN A 52 20.20 -14.26 5.62
C ASN A 52 19.48 -14.22 4.26
N GLY A 53 20.20 -13.75 3.23
CA GLY A 53 19.62 -13.57 1.89
C GLY A 53 18.50 -12.53 1.90
N THR A 54 17.30 -12.91 1.43
CA THR A 54 16.11 -12.04 1.41
C THR A 54 15.31 -12.07 2.70
N ARG A 55 15.81 -12.72 3.76
CA ARG A 55 15.13 -12.79 5.05
C ARG A 55 15.98 -12.23 6.17
N ALA A 56 15.34 -11.86 7.27
CA ALA A 56 16.02 -11.50 8.49
C ALA A 56 15.30 -12.04 9.72
N SER A 57 16.08 -12.43 10.72
CA SER A 57 15.60 -12.80 12.04
C SER A 57 15.71 -11.59 12.97
N VAL A 58 14.57 -11.16 13.51
CA VAL A 58 14.45 -10.10 14.52
C VAL A 58 14.15 -10.76 15.86
N VAL A 59 15.11 -10.72 16.79
CA VAL A 59 14.90 -11.19 18.16
C VAL A 59 14.18 -10.10 18.94
N VAL A 60 13.22 -10.50 19.78
CA VAL A 60 12.36 -9.60 20.53
C VAL A 60 12.81 -9.54 21.98
N GLU A 61 13.06 -8.34 22.47
CA GLU A 61 13.50 -8.10 23.84
C GLU A 61 12.46 -8.62 24.85
N GLY A 62 12.96 -9.24 25.93
CA GLY A 62 12.13 -9.73 27.03
C GLY A 62 11.50 -11.10 26.81
N ALA A 63 11.83 -11.80 25.71
CA ALA A 63 11.39 -13.17 25.42
C ALA A 63 9.86 -13.36 25.56
N PRO A 64 9.06 -12.77 24.66
CA PRO A 64 7.61 -12.64 24.82
C PRO A 64 6.82 -13.96 24.87
N GLY A 65 7.42 -15.09 24.47
CA GLY A 65 6.82 -16.42 24.60
C GLY A 65 5.71 -16.68 23.56
N PHE A 66 5.90 -16.22 22.34
CA PHE A 66 4.99 -16.43 21.21
C PHE A 66 4.72 -17.92 20.95
N GLU A 67 3.51 -18.24 20.50
CA GLU A 67 3.25 -19.55 19.90
C GLU A 67 3.97 -19.62 18.54
N ILE A 68 4.54 -20.79 18.22
CA ILE A 68 5.25 -21.00 16.94
C ILE A 68 4.29 -20.70 15.80
N ASP A 69 4.75 -19.90 14.85
CA ASP A 69 4.03 -19.53 13.61
C ASP A 69 2.69 -18.81 13.78
N GLN A 70 2.37 -18.32 14.98
CA GLN A 70 1.14 -17.56 15.26
C GLN A 70 0.97 -16.31 14.35
N PHE A 71 2.06 -15.73 13.85
CA PHE A 71 2.05 -14.54 13.00
C PHE A 71 2.20 -14.85 11.50
N SER A 72 2.34 -16.12 11.13
CA SER A 72 2.35 -16.59 9.74
C SER A 72 1.10 -17.36 9.35
N ASP A 73 0.45 -18.04 10.31
CA ASP A 73 -0.83 -18.73 10.09
C ASP A 73 -1.95 -17.74 9.73
N GLU A 74 -2.03 -16.63 10.46
CA GLU A 74 -2.74 -15.43 10.03
C GLU A 74 -1.71 -14.42 9.51
N PRO A 75 -1.82 -13.89 8.28
CA PRO A 75 -0.77 -13.04 7.75
C PRO A 75 -0.58 -11.74 8.57
N HIS A 76 0.62 -11.53 9.10
CA HIS A 76 1.04 -10.30 9.77
C HIS A 76 2.26 -9.65 9.11
N TYR A 77 2.50 -8.39 9.45
CA TYR A 77 3.75 -7.69 9.16
C TYR A 77 4.30 -7.04 10.41
N LEU A 78 5.62 -6.92 10.46
CA LEU A 78 6.32 -6.09 11.43
C LEU A 78 6.43 -4.67 10.85
N GLN A 79 6.09 -3.65 11.63
CA GLN A 79 6.36 -2.25 11.30
C GLN A 79 7.27 -1.66 12.37
N ILE A 80 8.39 -1.08 11.94
CA ILE A 80 9.32 -0.41 12.83
C ILE A 80 8.73 0.96 13.19
N THR A 81 8.75 1.31 14.47
CA THR A 81 8.11 2.51 15.02
C THR A 81 9.11 3.37 15.79
N GLY A 82 8.69 4.57 16.20
CA GLY A 82 9.53 5.48 16.99
C GLY A 82 10.70 6.08 16.20
N ASP A 83 11.71 6.58 16.92
CA ASP A 83 12.84 7.34 16.35
C ASP A 83 13.99 6.44 15.83
N SER A 84 13.66 5.43 15.02
CA SER A 84 14.66 4.55 14.42
C SER A 84 15.06 4.98 13.00
N ALA A 85 16.23 4.53 12.53
CA ALA A 85 16.69 4.75 11.15
C ALA A 85 15.74 4.17 10.08
N ARG A 86 14.83 3.28 10.50
CA ARG A 86 13.84 2.59 9.66
C ARG A 86 12.41 2.80 10.18
N ALA A 87 12.12 3.89 10.87
CA ALA A 87 10.76 4.25 11.26
C ALA A 87 9.79 4.16 10.06
N GLY A 88 8.62 3.55 10.27
CA GLY A 88 7.60 3.34 9.25
C GLY A 88 7.83 2.18 8.28
N TRP A 89 9.06 1.66 8.18
CA TRP A 89 9.34 0.52 7.31
C TRP A 89 8.61 -0.71 7.82
N PHE A 90 8.03 -1.47 6.90
CA PHE A 90 7.31 -2.69 7.22
C PHE A 90 7.83 -3.89 6.43
N PHE A 91 7.75 -5.05 7.04
CA PHE A 91 8.24 -6.31 6.50
C PHE A 91 7.25 -7.42 6.82
N ARG A 92 6.91 -8.25 5.82
CA ARG A 92 6.00 -9.36 6.02
C ARG A 92 6.64 -10.41 6.92
N ILE A 93 5.92 -10.89 7.93
CA ILE A 93 6.36 -12.00 8.76
C ILE A 93 6.09 -13.30 8.00
N VAL A 94 7.11 -14.15 7.87
CA VAL A 94 7.03 -15.44 7.17
C VAL A 94 6.97 -16.63 8.12
N SER A 95 7.48 -16.47 9.34
CA SER A 95 7.39 -17.44 10.43
C SER A 95 7.79 -16.77 11.74
N ASN A 96 7.47 -17.38 12.88
CA ASN A 96 8.00 -16.92 14.17
C ASN A 96 8.27 -18.09 15.11
N GLN A 97 9.24 -17.90 16.01
CA GLN A 97 9.48 -18.77 17.16
C GLN A 97 8.96 -18.07 18.43
N SER A 98 9.34 -18.57 19.61
CA SER A 98 8.88 -18.03 20.90
C SER A 98 9.35 -16.60 21.20
N ASP A 99 10.47 -16.17 20.61
CA ASP A 99 11.15 -14.91 20.92
C ASP A 99 11.70 -14.21 19.67
N SER A 100 11.40 -14.71 18.49
CA SER A 100 11.95 -14.17 17.24
C SER A 100 10.94 -14.22 16.11
N LEU A 101 11.04 -13.21 15.25
CA LEU A 101 10.25 -13.04 14.05
C LEU A 101 11.16 -13.19 12.84
N GLU A 102 10.79 -14.07 11.91
CA GLU A 102 11.45 -14.14 10.61
C GLU A 102 10.64 -13.29 9.63
N ILE A 103 11.30 -12.29 9.03
CA ILE A 103 10.68 -11.35 8.10
C ILE A 103 11.26 -11.47 6.70
N ASP A 104 10.41 -11.23 5.70
CA ASP A 104 10.80 -11.09 4.29
C ASP A 104 11.22 -9.64 4.02
N LEU A 105 12.42 -9.47 3.48
CA LEU A 105 13.00 -8.18 3.18
C LEU A 105 12.54 -7.61 1.84
N ALA A 106 12.02 -8.42 0.91
CA ALA A 106 11.60 -7.95 -0.42
C ALA A 106 12.61 -6.98 -1.08
N ASP A 107 13.89 -7.36 -1.06
CA ASP A 107 15.06 -6.60 -1.55
C ASP A 107 15.42 -5.32 -0.78
N LEU A 108 14.79 -5.10 0.37
CA LEU A 108 15.11 -4.02 1.31
C LEU A 108 16.15 -4.49 2.34
N ASN A 109 16.57 -3.59 3.22
CA ASN A 109 17.53 -3.93 4.27
C ASN A 109 17.19 -3.25 5.60
N LEU A 110 17.69 -3.86 6.67
CA LEU A 110 17.53 -3.39 8.05
C LEU A 110 18.75 -2.59 8.53
N ALA A 111 19.51 -1.97 7.62
CA ALA A 111 20.66 -1.17 8.02
C ALA A 111 20.21 -0.04 8.96
N GLY A 112 20.89 0.08 10.10
CA GLY A 112 20.58 1.06 11.14
C GLY A 112 19.61 0.58 12.21
N VAL A 113 18.97 -0.59 12.03
CA VAL A 113 18.13 -1.20 13.08
C VAL A 113 19.03 -1.82 14.16
N GLN A 114 18.75 -1.49 15.42
CA GLN A 114 19.57 -1.88 16.56
C GLN A 114 18.72 -2.20 17.81
N SER A 115 19.40 -2.68 18.85
CA SER A 115 18.76 -3.03 20.11
C SER A 115 18.04 -1.83 20.71
N GLY A 116 16.80 -2.03 21.17
CA GLY A 116 15.96 -0.98 21.75
C GLY A 116 15.09 -0.24 20.72
N ASP A 117 15.31 -0.42 19.41
CA ASP A 117 14.38 0.10 18.41
C ASP A 117 13.01 -0.55 18.57
N THR A 118 11.95 0.26 18.53
CA THR A 118 10.57 -0.19 18.75
C THR A 118 9.92 -0.68 17.46
N PHE A 119 8.98 -1.61 17.60
CA PHE A 119 8.16 -2.09 16.49
C PHE A 119 6.77 -2.54 16.95
N GLU A 120 5.85 -2.64 16.00
CA GLU A 120 4.54 -3.28 16.14
C GLU A 120 4.42 -4.49 15.20
N VAL A 121 3.69 -5.51 15.63
CA VAL A 121 3.23 -6.62 14.79
C VAL A 121 1.77 -6.40 14.47
N ILE A 122 1.47 -6.18 13.19
CA ILE A 122 0.15 -5.75 12.74
C ILE A 122 -0.42 -6.79 11.76
N PRO A 123 -1.70 -7.20 11.91
CA PRO A 123 -2.33 -8.08 10.94
C PRO A 123 -2.43 -7.42 9.56
N CYS A 124 -2.19 -8.19 8.51
CA CYS A 124 -2.36 -7.74 7.13
C CYS A 124 -3.85 -7.56 6.80
N TRP A 125 -4.15 -6.61 5.91
CA TRP A 125 -5.37 -6.72 5.13
C TRP A 125 -5.27 -7.92 4.19
N THR A 126 -6.33 -8.72 4.15
CA THR A 126 -6.51 -9.83 3.22
C THR A 126 -7.81 -9.62 2.45
N LEU A 127 -8.00 -10.34 1.34
CA LEU A 127 -9.29 -10.32 0.64
C LEU A 127 -10.44 -10.75 1.57
N GLY A 128 -10.21 -11.74 2.44
CA GLY A 128 -11.20 -12.23 3.38
C GLY A 128 -11.62 -11.23 4.46
N ASN A 129 -10.66 -10.49 5.04
CA ASN A 129 -10.97 -9.56 6.12
C ASN A 129 -11.38 -8.15 5.63
N LEU A 130 -10.91 -7.72 4.45
CA LEU A 130 -11.32 -6.45 3.83
C LEU A 130 -12.69 -6.58 3.14
N PHE A 131 -12.93 -7.73 2.52
CA PHE A 131 -14.17 -8.05 1.82
C PHE A 131 -14.77 -9.36 2.36
N PRO A 132 -15.23 -9.38 3.62
CA PRO A 132 -15.86 -10.56 4.19
C PRO A 132 -17.06 -10.97 3.35
N SER A 133 -17.47 -12.23 3.45
CA SER A 133 -18.58 -12.75 2.64
C SER A 133 -19.92 -12.01 2.84
N THR A 134 -20.06 -11.19 3.88
CA THR A 134 -21.25 -10.34 4.14
C THR A 134 -21.11 -8.93 3.58
N ASN A 135 -19.96 -8.57 3.02
CA ASN A 135 -19.66 -7.24 2.50
C ASN A 135 -20.56 -6.88 1.30
N ALA A 136 -21.07 -5.65 1.28
CA ALA A 136 -21.98 -5.15 0.26
C ALA A 136 -21.28 -4.49 -0.95
N THR A 137 -19.97 -4.30 -0.91
CA THR A 137 -19.17 -3.78 -2.01
C THR A 137 -19.11 -4.78 -3.17
N ILE A 138 -19.03 -6.08 -2.87
CA ILE A 138 -18.75 -7.14 -3.84
C ILE A 138 -20.04 -7.84 -4.29
N TYR A 139 -20.26 -7.92 -5.60
CA TYR A 139 -21.26 -8.82 -6.15
C TYR A 139 -20.68 -10.23 -6.24
N LYS A 140 -21.17 -11.14 -5.40
CA LYS A 140 -20.75 -12.54 -5.43
C LYS A 140 -21.05 -13.22 -6.75
N SER A 141 -20.04 -13.91 -7.27
CA SER A 141 -20.11 -14.73 -8.49
C SER A 141 -20.96 -15.97 -8.25
N PHE A 142 -21.68 -16.41 -9.29
CA PHE A 142 -22.53 -17.61 -9.23
C PHE A 142 -21.80 -18.90 -9.62
N GLY A 143 -20.51 -18.81 -9.95
CA GLY A 143 -19.66 -19.94 -10.28
C GLY A 143 -18.25 -19.50 -10.61
N LEU A 144 -17.37 -20.48 -10.83
CA LEU A 144 -15.93 -20.25 -11.01
C LEU A 144 -15.53 -19.86 -12.44
N LEU A 145 -16.39 -20.19 -13.40
CA LEU A 145 -16.18 -19.94 -14.83
C LEU A 145 -16.37 -18.46 -15.18
N LEU A 146 -15.62 -17.97 -16.17
CA LEU A 146 -15.56 -16.55 -16.56
C LEU A 146 -16.93 -15.91 -16.76
N ASN A 147 -17.84 -16.56 -17.48
CA ASN A 147 -19.19 -16.04 -17.77
C ASN A 147 -20.14 -16.01 -16.54
N ARG A 148 -19.70 -16.51 -15.39
CA ARG A 148 -20.45 -16.51 -14.12
C ARG A 148 -19.81 -15.61 -13.06
N ARG A 149 -18.66 -15.02 -13.37
CA ARG A 149 -17.99 -14.06 -12.50
C ARG A 149 -18.70 -12.72 -12.54
N ARG A 150 -18.67 -12.06 -11.40
CA ARG A 150 -19.23 -10.72 -11.24
C ARG A 150 -18.12 -9.75 -10.88
N THR A 151 -18.09 -9.27 -9.64
CA THR A 151 -17.01 -8.39 -9.20
C THR A 151 -15.68 -9.14 -9.23
N GLU A 152 -14.68 -8.53 -9.82
CA GLU A 152 -13.29 -9.00 -9.78
C GLU A 152 -12.43 -7.97 -9.04
N ILE A 153 -11.50 -8.45 -8.21
CA ILE A 153 -10.43 -7.65 -7.61
C ILE A 153 -9.17 -7.90 -8.44
N LEU A 154 -8.51 -6.83 -8.90
CA LEU A 154 -7.33 -6.93 -9.76
C LEU A 154 -6.15 -6.25 -9.07
N PHE A 155 -5.03 -6.96 -8.96
CA PHE A 155 -3.78 -6.41 -8.44
C PHE A 155 -2.87 -6.04 -9.62
N PHE A 156 -2.23 -4.87 -9.52
CA PHE A 156 -1.26 -4.41 -10.51
C PHE A 156 -0.02 -5.28 -10.50
N ASP A 157 0.68 -5.31 -11.65
CA ASP A 157 2.00 -5.92 -11.72
C ASP A 157 3.05 -4.95 -11.17
N HIS A 158 3.79 -5.37 -10.15
CA HIS A 158 4.85 -4.59 -9.52
C HIS A 158 6.25 -5.13 -9.85
N ASP A 159 6.34 -6.33 -10.43
CA ASP A 159 7.62 -7.02 -10.60
C ASP A 159 8.24 -6.72 -11.96
N SER A 160 7.40 -6.54 -12.99
CA SER A 160 7.84 -6.26 -14.35
C SER A 160 8.17 -4.78 -14.53
N ALA A 161 9.33 -4.48 -15.14
CA ALA A 161 9.62 -3.14 -15.65
C ALA A 161 8.82 -2.90 -16.93
N ASN A 162 7.83 -2.00 -16.86
CA ASN A 162 7.18 -1.39 -18.02
C ASN A 162 6.18 -0.32 -17.56
N ILE A 163 5.47 0.26 -18.53
CA ILE A 163 4.31 1.12 -18.31
C ILE A 163 3.02 0.46 -18.78
N ASP A 164 1.89 0.89 -18.22
CA ASP A 164 0.52 0.47 -18.59
C ASP A 164 0.33 -1.06 -18.56
N LEU A 165 0.98 -1.73 -17.61
CA LEU A 165 0.91 -3.16 -17.45
C LEU A 165 -0.50 -3.62 -17.05
N ALA A 166 -0.94 -4.71 -17.66
CA ALA A 166 -2.18 -5.35 -17.27
C ALA A 166 -2.04 -5.94 -15.85
N PRO A 167 -3.12 -5.96 -15.04
CA PRO A 167 -3.13 -6.64 -13.75
C PRO A 167 -2.67 -8.10 -13.88
N ASN A 168 -1.66 -8.49 -13.10
CA ASN A 168 -1.06 -9.83 -13.15
C ASN A 168 -1.85 -10.87 -12.33
N ARG A 169 -2.62 -10.42 -11.33
CA ARG A 169 -3.44 -11.28 -10.47
C ARG A 169 -4.88 -10.77 -10.40
N LYS A 170 -5.82 -11.70 -10.41
CA LYS A 170 -7.26 -11.41 -10.44
C LYS A 170 -7.98 -12.35 -9.49
N PHE A 171 -8.96 -11.85 -8.76
CA PHE A 171 -9.69 -12.59 -7.75
C PHE A 171 -11.18 -12.34 -7.88
N PHE A 172 -11.98 -13.30 -7.45
CA PHE A 172 -13.44 -13.16 -7.38
C PHE A 172 -13.98 -13.93 -6.18
N GLN A 173 -15.06 -13.44 -5.59
CA GLN A 173 -15.73 -14.12 -4.50
C GLN A 173 -16.92 -14.95 -5.01
N SER A 174 -17.05 -16.18 -4.52
CA SER A 174 -18.20 -17.06 -4.77
C SER A 174 -18.97 -17.35 -3.48
N SER A 175 -19.91 -18.31 -3.50
CA SER A 175 -20.57 -18.78 -2.28
C SER A 175 -19.63 -19.54 -1.34
N THR A 176 -18.49 -20.04 -1.84
CA THR A 176 -17.52 -20.83 -1.07
C THR A 176 -16.30 -20.05 -0.61
N GLY A 177 -16.24 -18.74 -0.86
CA GLY A 177 -15.13 -17.87 -0.46
C GLY A 177 -14.45 -17.16 -1.63
N TRP A 178 -13.27 -16.61 -1.37
CA TRP A 178 -12.42 -15.98 -2.37
C TRP A 178 -11.65 -17.01 -3.21
N HIS A 179 -11.54 -16.73 -4.51
CA HIS A 179 -10.79 -17.55 -5.46
C HIS A 179 -9.87 -16.69 -6.32
N GLU A 180 -8.68 -17.19 -6.61
CA GLU A 180 -7.80 -16.62 -7.64
C GLU A 180 -8.18 -17.14 -9.03
N VAL A 181 -8.08 -16.27 -10.03
CA VAL A 181 -8.21 -16.62 -11.45
C VAL A 181 -6.93 -17.30 -11.92
N ALA A 182 -6.73 -18.52 -11.44
CA ALA A 182 -5.61 -19.39 -11.78
C ALA A 182 -6.13 -20.83 -12.03
N PRO A 183 -5.34 -21.70 -12.68
CA PRO A 183 -5.70 -23.12 -12.83
C PRO A 183 -6.10 -23.74 -11.49
N GLY A 184 -7.27 -24.37 -11.44
CA GLY A 184 -7.80 -24.99 -10.22
C GLY A 184 -8.55 -24.07 -9.26
N PHE A 185 -8.61 -22.75 -9.51
CA PHE A 185 -9.32 -21.76 -8.69
C PHE A 185 -8.96 -21.85 -7.19
N PRO A 186 -7.66 -21.77 -6.84
CA PRO A 186 -7.23 -21.92 -5.46
C PRO A 186 -7.91 -20.88 -4.56
N SER A 187 -8.08 -21.24 -3.28
CA SER A 187 -8.58 -20.32 -2.26
C SER A 187 -7.70 -19.08 -2.21
N ALA A 188 -8.33 -17.92 -2.09
CA ALA A 188 -7.66 -16.62 -2.02
C ALA A 188 -8.07 -15.80 -0.79
N GLU A 189 -8.64 -16.44 0.24
CA GLU A 189 -9.11 -15.78 1.45
C GLU A 189 -7.98 -14.99 2.15
N ASP A 190 -6.80 -15.62 2.24
CA ASP A 190 -5.61 -15.10 2.94
C ASP A 190 -4.66 -14.34 2.01
N VAL A 191 -5.10 -14.01 0.80
CA VAL A 191 -4.30 -13.18 -0.11
C VAL A 191 -4.18 -11.79 0.49
N VAL A 192 -2.95 -11.44 0.84
CA VAL A 192 -2.58 -10.16 1.44
C VAL A 192 -2.70 -9.03 0.43
N ILE A 193 -3.31 -7.93 0.89
CA ILE A 193 -3.24 -6.61 0.26
C ILE A 193 -2.16 -5.85 1.02
N LEU A 194 -1.03 -5.60 0.36
CA LEU A 194 0.10 -4.95 1.00
C LEU A 194 -0.29 -3.52 1.41
N PRO A 195 0.12 -3.07 2.60
CA PRO A 195 -0.08 -1.68 2.99
C PRO A 195 0.51 -0.73 1.95
N GLY A 196 -0.22 0.34 1.63
CA GLY A 196 0.24 1.29 0.62
C GLY A 196 0.12 0.83 -0.82
N SER A 197 -0.36 -0.38 -1.09
CA SER A 197 -0.73 -0.78 -2.44
C SER A 197 -2.07 -0.16 -2.86
N SER A 198 -2.27 -0.04 -4.16
CA SER A 198 -3.59 0.17 -4.74
C SER A 198 -4.03 -1.06 -5.52
N PHE A 199 -5.34 -1.19 -5.72
CA PHE A 199 -5.93 -2.28 -6.48
C PHE A 199 -7.23 -1.82 -7.15
N VAL A 200 -7.74 -2.64 -8.07
CA VAL A 200 -8.96 -2.36 -8.83
C VAL A 200 -10.11 -3.19 -8.30
N ILE A 201 -11.24 -2.54 -8.01
CA ILE A 201 -12.55 -3.20 -7.89
C ILE A 201 -13.25 -3.04 -9.23
N ARG A 202 -13.38 -4.14 -9.97
CA ARG A 202 -14.05 -4.18 -11.28
C ARG A 202 -15.45 -4.75 -11.15
N HIS A 203 -16.45 -3.96 -11.49
CA HIS A 203 -17.83 -4.45 -11.61
C HIS A 203 -18.21 -4.67 -13.08
N PRO A 204 -18.92 -5.75 -13.41
CA PRO A 204 -19.42 -5.98 -14.76
C PRO A 204 -20.51 -4.96 -15.15
N PRO A 205 -20.72 -4.73 -16.45
CA PRO A 205 -21.76 -3.81 -16.93
C PRO A 205 -23.17 -4.28 -16.53
N GLY A 206 -24.07 -3.32 -16.32
CA GLY A 206 -25.47 -3.57 -15.96
C GLY A 206 -25.74 -3.79 -14.47
N PHE A 207 -24.70 -3.74 -13.63
CA PHE A 207 -24.85 -3.78 -12.17
C PHE A 207 -25.02 -2.37 -11.59
N ALA A 208 -25.62 -2.27 -10.40
CA ALA A 208 -25.76 -1.00 -9.71
C ALA A 208 -24.42 -0.57 -9.07
N THR A 209 -24.35 0.70 -8.67
CA THR A 209 -23.23 1.21 -7.88
C THR A 209 -23.24 0.59 -6.47
N THR A 210 -22.10 0.11 -6.01
CA THR A 210 -21.87 -0.28 -4.61
C THR A 210 -20.93 0.72 -3.93
N ARG A 211 -20.71 0.57 -2.63
CA ARG A 211 -19.77 1.41 -1.87
C ARG A 211 -18.65 0.56 -1.30
N PHE A 212 -17.42 0.93 -1.59
CA PHE A 212 -16.27 0.47 -0.85
C PHE A 212 -16.09 1.34 0.40
N VAL A 213 -16.04 0.70 1.56
CA VAL A 213 -15.85 1.38 2.85
C VAL A 213 -14.62 0.79 3.51
N ALA A 214 -13.56 1.58 3.56
CA ALA A 214 -12.35 1.27 4.30
C ALA A 214 -12.40 2.04 5.62
N GLN A 215 -12.24 1.36 6.76
CA GLN A 215 -12.29 2.00 8.09
C GLN A 215 -11.42 1.22 9.07
N LYS A 216 -10.47 1.88 9.73
CA LYS A 216 -9.71 1.38 10.89
C LYS A 216 -8.84 2.53 11.43
N TRP A 217 -7.72 2.19 12.06
CA TRP A 217 -6.70 3.10 12.55
C TRP A 217 -5.91 3.68 11.38
N ALA A 218 -5.72 4.99 11.39
CA ALA A 218 -4.85 5.71 10.47
C ALA A 218 -3.45 5.83 11.09
N ASP A 219 -2.42 5.74 10.24
CA ASP A 219 -1.02 5.87 10.66
C ASP A 219 -0.72 7.29 11.10
N SER A 220 -0.10 7.45 12.26
CA SER A 220 0.45 8.72 12.75
C SER A 220 1.95 8.88 12.50
N GLU A 221 2.59 7.89 11.89
CA GLU A 221 4.03 7.86 11.63
C GLU A 221 4.33 7.95 10.13
N ASP A 222 5.55 8.38 9.81
CA ASP A 222 6.06 8.41 8.44
C ASP A 222 5.91 7.05 7.75
N ARG A 223 5.53 7.07 6.47
CA ARG A 223 5.37 5.85 5.67
C ARG A 223 6.32 5.85 4.47
N PRO A 224 7.37 5.01 4.45
CA PRO A 224 8.27 4.89 3.33
C PRO A 224 7.66 4.05 2.20
N TYR A 225 7.82 4.54 0.99
CA TYR A 225 7.46 3.90 -0.27
C TYR A 225 8.68 3.72 -1.14
N VAL A 226 8.94 2.49 -1.54
CA VAL A 226 10.02 2.18 -2.47
C VAL A 226 9.49 2.36 -3.88
N LEU A 227 10.01 3.37 -4.58
CA LEU A 227 9.71 3.65 -5.97
C LEU A 227 10.78 3.00 -6.83
N GLN A 228 10.37 2.00 -7.60
CA GLN A 228 11.24 1.28 -8.49
C GLN A 228 11.45 2.06 -9.78
N SER A 229 12.68 2.04 -10.26
CA SER A 229 13.13 2.60 -11.53
C SER A 229 13.81 1.50 -12.34
N ASP A 230 14.01 1.75 -13.63
CA ASP A 230 14.78 0.91 -14.53
C ASP A 230 15.85 1.76 -15.24
N GLU A 231 16.90 1.11 -15.75
CA GLU A 231 17.99 1.82 -16.46
C GLU A 231 17.58 2.31 -17.85
N THR A 232 16.67 1.59 -18.49
CA THR A 232 16.36 1.72 -19.92
C THR A 232 14.88 1.95 -20.20
N GLU A 233 14.01 1.48 -19.32
CA GLU A 233 12.56 1.56 -19.50
C GLU A 233 11.90 2.49 -18.49
N TRP A 234 10.76 3.05 -18.91
CA TRP A 234 9.87 3.72 -17.98
C TRP A 234 9.20 2.66 -17.10
N ARG A 235 8.91 3.00 -15.83
CA ARG A 235 8.31 2.06 -14.89
C ARG A 235 7.18 2.66 -14.09
N ASP A 236 6.02 2.00 -14.10
CA ASP A 236 4.87 2.40 -13.30
C ASP A 236 4.92 1.83 -11.88
N ASN A 237 4.70 2.69 -10.89
CA ASN A 237 4.58 2.34 -9.48
C ASN A 237 3.16 2.67 -9.01
N HIS A 238 2.31 1.65 -8.94
CA HIS A 238 0.94 1.81 -8.45
C HIS A 238 0.90 1.82 -6.92
N LEU A 239 0.39 2.90 -6.33
CA LEU A 239 0.45 3.14 -4.90
C LEU A 239 -0.89 3.66 -4.39
N GLY A 240 -1.13 3.46 -3.10
CA GLY A 240 -2.24 4.05 -2.38
C GLY A 240 -1.77 5.21 -1.52
N SER A 241 -2.51 6.32 -1.51
CA SER A 241 -2.29 7.31 -0.45
C SER A 241 -2.65 6.67 0.90
N GLN A 242 -1.80 6.87 1.92
CA GLN A 242 -2.06 6.44 3.31
C GLN A 242 -2.73 7.52 4.13
N ARG A 243 -2.85 8.71 3.57
CA ARG A 243 -3.56 9.80 4.23
C ARG A 243 -5.05 9.57 4.03
N PRO A 244 -5.84 9.47 5.11
CA PRO A 244 -7.28 9.23 5.02
C PRO A 244 -8.07 10.49 4.61
N VAL A 245 -7.39 11.57 4.24
CA VAL A 245 -7.97 12.85 3.80
C VAL A 245 -7.39 13.26 2.45
N PRO A 246 -8.11 14.09 1.66
CA PRO A 246 -7.54 14.67 0.45
C PRO A 246 -6.28 15.49 0.75
N VAL A 247 -5.29 15.40 -0.13
CA VAL A 247 -3.97 16.02 0.08
C VAL A 247 -3.58 16.75 -1.19
N LYS A 248 -3.19 18.02 -1.04
CA LYS A 248 -2.69 18.82 -2.15
C LYS A 248 -1.39 18.27 -2.71
N LEU A 249 -1.16 18.44 -4.01
CA LEU A 249 0.07 17.98 -4.65
C LEU A 249 1.32 18.61 -4.00
N SER A 250 1.26 19.90 -3.67
CA SER A 250 2.33 20.61 -2.96
C SER A 250 2.64 20.04 -1.57
N ASP A 251 1.67 19.37 -0.93
CA ASP A 251 1.79 18.80 0.41
C ASP A 251 2.09 17.29 0.41
N LEU A 252 2.24 16.64 -0.76
CA LEU A 252 2.49 15.19 -0.85
C LEU A 252 3.84 14.73 -0.29
N ASP A 253 4.75 15.67 0.01
CA ASP A 253 6.15 15.39 0.33
C ASP A 253 6.86 14.55 -0.77
N LEU A 254 6.34 14.64 -2.00
CA LEU A 254 6.84 13.92 -3.17
C LEU A 254 7.72 14.83 -4.03
N GLY A 255 9.03 14.85 -3.75
CA GLY A 255 10.03 15.61 -4.49
C GLY A 255 11.36 14.88 -4.59
N PRO A 256 12.42 15.54 -5.11
CA PRO A 256 13.74 14.93 -5.18
C PRO A 256 14.23 14.46 -3.81
N PRO A 257 14.87 13.27 -3.70
CA PRO A 257 15.25 12.38 -4.80
C PRO A 257 14.14 11.40 -5.24
N ALA A 258 13.03 11.31 -4.51
CA ALA A 258 11.96 10.35 -4.79
C ALA A 258 11.24 10.60 -6.13
N PHE A 259 11.11 11.87 -6.51
CA PHE A 259 10.51 12.30 -7.78
C PHE A 259 11.47 13.26 -8.49
N VAL A 260 11.93 12.87 -9.68
CA VAL A 260 12.85 13.65 -10.50
C VAL A 260 12.06 14.70 -11.27
N GLU A 261 12.40 15.97 -11.04
CA GLU A 261 11.75 17.08 -11.75
C GLU A 261 12.19 17.12 -13.22
N SER A 262 11.27 17.53 -14.09
CA SER A 262 11.57 17.81 -15.49
C SER A 262 12.41 19.11 -15.59
N PRO A 263 13.42 19.18 -16.47
CA PRO A 263 14.21 20.38 -16.67
C PRO A 263 13.39 21.59 -17.16
N SER A 264 12.32 21.35 -17.91
CA SER A 264 11.38 22.37 -18.36
C SER A 264 9.96 21.80 -18.51
N THR A 265 9.03 22.63 -18.98
CA THR A 265 7.66 22.21 -19.31
C THR A 265 7.56 21.53 -20.68
N ALA A 266 8.65 21.45 -21.46
CA ALA A 266 8.66 20.81 -22.77
C ALA A 266 8.38 19.30 -22.65
N PRO A 267 7.43 18.73 -23.42
CA PRO A 267 7.07 17.31 -23.33
C PRO A 267 8.23 16.33 -23.54
N GLU A 268 9.18 16.67 -24.41
CA GLU A 268 10.35 15.85 -24.70
C GLU A 268 11.39 15.80 -23.58
N GLU A 269 11.29 16.70 -22.60
CA GLU A 269 12.17 16.76 -21.43
C GLU A 269 11.49 16.19 -20.17
N ARG A 270 10.37 15.50 -20.33
CA ARG A 270 9.62 14.94 -19.21
C ARG A 270 10.45 13.90 -18.46
N ALA A 271 10.60 14.11 -17.16
CA ALA A 271 11.18 13.15 -16.22
C ALA A 271 10.07 12.32 -15.57
N ASP A 272 9.97 12.28 -14.24
CA ASP A 272 8.91 11.49 -13.60
C ASP A 272 7.52 12.12 -13.78
N GLU A 273 6.50 11.27 -13.77
CA GLU A 273 5.08 11.66 -13.88
C GLU A 273 4.26 11.12 -12.70
N LEU A 274 3.28 11.90 -12.25
CA LEU A 274 2.26 11.49 -11.30
C LEU A 274 0.92 11.39 -12.04
N HIS A 275 0.27 10.25 -11.93
CA HIS A 275 -1.01 9.98 -12.55
C HIS A 275 -2.09 9.77 -11.50
N LEU A 276 -3.15 10.56 -11.59
CA LEU A 276 -4.33 10.45 -10.73
C LEU A 276 -5.51 9.90 -11.51
N PHE A 277 -6.38 9.18 -10.79
CA PHE A 277 -7.54 8.52 -11.35
C PHE A 277 -8.82 9.09 -10.73
N ASP A 278 -9.80 9.36 -11.59
CA ASP A 278 -11.13 9.78 -11.16
C ASP A 278 -12.12 8.61 -11.28
N ASN A 279 -12.69 8.20 -10.15
CA ASN A 279 -13.70 7.13 -10.09
C ASN A 279 -15.14 7.62 -10.36
N SER A 280 -15.35 8.92 -10.63
CA SER A 280 -16.67 9.54 -10.81
C SER A 280 -17.43 9.13 -12.08
N THR A 281 -16.73 8.59 -13.08
CA THR A 281 -17.29 8.16 -14.37
C THR A 281 -17.06 6.67 -14.58
N ALA A 282 -18.02 5.93 -15.13
CA ALA A 282 -17.82 4.50 -15.36
C ALA A 282 -16.87 4.24 -16.55
N ALA A 283 -15.81 3.47 -16.33
CA ALA A 283 -14.86 3.08 -17.38
C ALA A 283 -14.16 1.76 -17.01
N ILE A 284 -13.96 0.87 -17.99
CA ILE A 284 -13.14 -0.34 -17.85
C ILE A 284 -11.75 -0.07 -18.44
N ASN A 285 -10.71 -0.63 -17.82
CA ASN A 285 -9.30 -0.34 -18.12
C ASN A 285 -9.06 1.18 -18.03
N ARG A 286 -9.42 1.76 -16.89
CA ARG A 286 -9.38 3.21 -16.67
C ARG A 286 -7.95 3.74 -16.86
N HIS A 287 -7.82 4.74 -17.73
CA HIS A 287 -6.61 5.55 -17.84
C HIS A 287 -6.63 6.69 -16.80
N ALA A 288 -5.45 7.26 -16.53
CA ALA A 288 -5.34 8.44 -15.68
C ALA A 288 -6.28 9.55 -16.15
N SER A 289 -7.02 10.16 -15.22
CA SER A 289 -7.85 11.33 -15.52
C SER A 289 -7.03 12.60 -15.59
N SER A 290 -5.86 12.62 -14.95
CA SER A 290 -4.90 13.72 -15.01
C SER A 290 -3.49 13.19 -14.79
N THR A 291 -2.56 13.74 -15.56
CA THR A 291 -1.12 13.50 -15.45
C THR A 291 -0.47 14.80 -14.99
N TYR A 292 0.52 14.69 -14.10
CA TYR A 292 1.25 15.80 -13.50
C TYR A 292 2.74 15.55 -13.57
N PHE A 293 3.50 16.63 -13.59
CA PHE A 293 4.97 16.61 -13.55
C PHE A 293 5.46 17.82 -12.75
N ARG A 294 6.73 17.80 -12.33
CA ARG A 294 7.33 18.90 -11.57
C ARG A 294 8.36 19.66 -12.40
N VAL A 295 8.37 21.00 -12.26
CA VAL A 295 9.40 21.88 -12.80
C VAL A 295 9.69 22.97 -11.78
N ALA A 296 10.98 23.16 -11.46
CA ALA A 296 11.45 24.22 -10.56
C ALA A 296 10.68 24.28 -9.22
N GLY A 297 10.43 23.11 -8.61
CA GLY A 297 9.75 22.99 -7.33
C GLY A 297 8.22 22.98 -7.39
N HIS A 298 7.60 23.20 -8.55
CA HIS A 298 6.15 23.32 -8.68
C HIS A 298 5.53 22.18 -9.48
N TRP A 299 4.30 21.82 -9.14
CA TRP A 299 3.49 20.87 -9.91
C TRP A 299 2.84 21.56 -11.09
N HIS A 300 2.91 20.89 -12.24
CA HIS A 300 2.23 21.29 -13.47
C HIS A 300 1.34 20.16 -13.95
N ARG A 301 0.15 20.51 -14.42
CA ARG A 301 -0.74 19.55 -15.08
C ARG A 301 -0.33 19.37 -16.53
N ASP A 302 -0.22 18.14 -17.00
CA ASP A 302 0.07 17.80 -18.39
C ASP A 302 -1.17 17.99 -19.27
N THR A 303 -1.45 19.26 -19.54
CA THR A 303 -2.52 19.72 -20.42
C THR A 303 -2.08 21.00 -21.14
N ALA A 304 -2.91 21.51 -22.05
CA ALA A 304 -2.59 22.70 -22.83
C ALA A 304 -2.19 23.88 -21.92
N GLY A 305 -0.98 24.42 -22.13
CA GLY A 305 -0.45 25.55 -21.38
C GLY A 305 0.21 25.20 -20.05
N PHE A 306 0.27 23.92 -19.67
CA PHE A 306 0.96 23.41 -18.48
C PHE A 306 0.69 24.22 -17.20
N PRO A 307 -0.59 24.42 -16.82
CA PRO A 307 -0.94 25.27 -15.70
C PRO A 307 -0.35 24.74 -14.38
N LEU A 308 -0.07 25.67 -13.47
CA LEU A 308 0.31 25.35 -12.09
C LEU A 308 -0.79 24.53 -11.42
N ALA A 309 -0.39 23.47 -10.71
CA ALA A 309 -1.28 22.45 -10.15
C ALA A 309 -0.97 22.13 -8.67
N ASP A 310 -0.24 23.00 -7.98
CA ASP A 310 0.15 22.79 -6.57
C ASP A 310 -1.04 22.58 -5.62
N ASP A 311 -2.19 23.18 -5.96
CA ASP A 311 -3.44 23.10 -5.20
C ASP A 311 -4.37 21.95 -5.64
N ASP A 312 -4.02 21.20 -6.69
CA ASP A 312 -4.78 20.01 -7.06
C ASP A 312 -4.62 18.94 -5.97
N GLU A 313 -5.60 18.05 -5.81
CA GLU A 313 -5.65 17.10 -4.69
C GLU A 313 -5.62 15.64 -5.14
N VAL A 314 -4.91 14.83 -4.35
CA VAL A 314 -5.06 13.37 -4.36
C VAL A 314 -6.23 12.99 -3.45
N SER A 315 -7.26 12.40 -4.04
CA SER A 315 -8.44 11.92 -3.29
C SER A 315 -8.08 10.84 -2.27
N ALA A 316 -8.66 10.93 -1.08
CA ALA A 316 -8.48 9.94 -0.02
C ALA A 316 -8.92 8.52 -0.45
N GLY A 317 -8.14 7.50 -0.06
CA GLY A 317 -8.46 6.09 -0.34
C GLY A 317 -8.48 5.71 -1.82
N THR A 318 -8.02 6.59 -2.72
CA THR A 318 -7.91 6.33 -4.15
C THR A 318 -6.46 5.97 -4.48
N GLY A 319 -6.27 5.04 -5.40
CA GLY A 319 -4.93 4.72 -5.89
C GLY A 319 -4.40 5.82 -6.81
N MET A 320 -3.08 5.93 -6.86
CA MET A 320 -2.33 6.78 -7.79
C MET A 320 -1.21 5.96 -8.42
N MET A 321 -0.58 6.51 -9.45
CA MET A 321 0.56 5.88 -10.10
C MET A 321 1.68 6.90 -10.26
N ILE A 322 2.88 6.53 -9.82
CA ILE A 322 4.10 7.29 -10.08
C ILE A 322 4.85 6.57 -11.18
N ARG A 323 4.97 7.23 -12.32
CA ARG A 323 5.71 6.73 -13.48
C ARG A 323 7.12 7.29 -13.41
N LYS A 324 8.10 6.40 -13.26
CA LYS A 324 9.52 6.73 -13.14
C LYS A 324 10.17 6.70 -14.52
N ALA A 325 10.88 7.76 -14.86
CA ALA A 325 11.70 7.82 -16.07
C ALA A 325 12.92 6.89 -15.95
N PRO A 326 13.47 6.40 -17.09
CA PRO A 326 14.72 5.65 -17.09
C PRO A 326 15.84 6.45 -16.41
N ASN A 327 16.60 5.81 -15.52
CA ASN A 327 17.73 6.43 -14.84
C ASN A 327 18.91 5.45 -14.75
N SER A 328 20.09 5.90 -15.18
CA SER A 328 21.31 5.10 -15.12
C SER A 328 21.58 4.60 -13.69
N GLY A 329 21.68 3.27 -13.54
CA GLY A 329 21.91 2.60 -12.26
C GLY A 329 20.66 2.06 -11.55
N ALA A 330 19.45 2.23 -12.12
CA ALA A 330 18.17 1.70 -11.60
C ALA A 330 17.96 1.91 -10.10
N VAL A 331 18.44 3.05 -9.58
CA VAL A 331 18.41 3.30 -8.13
C VAL A 331 16.96 3.46 -7.69
N HIS A 332 16.48 2.50 -6.91
CA HIS A 332 15.19 2.60 -6.24
C HIS A 332 15.24 3.76 -5.25
N THR A 333 14.25 4.63 -5.31
CA THR A 333 14.18 5.82 -4.47
C THR A 333 13.08 5.65 -3.44
N VAL A 334 13.28 6.22 -2.25
CA VAL A 334 12.27 6.14 -1.19
C VAL A 334 11.50 7.45 -1.13
N TRP A 335 10.18 7.37 -1.28
CA TRP A 335 9.27 8.47 -0.96
C TRP A 335 8.79 8.30 0.48
N ILE A 336 9.05 9.28 1.34
CA ILE A 336 8.53 9.29 2.70
C ILE A 336 7.23 10.09 2.70
N ASN A 337 6.12 9.41 2.98
CA ASN A 337 4.82 10.03 3.10
C ASN A 337 4.53 10.30 4.57
N THR A 338 4.67 11.56 4.99
CA THR A 338 4.40 11.98 6.37
C THR A 338 2.91 12.26 6.58
N PRO A 339 2.22 11.59 7.52
CA PRO A 339 0.82 11.90 7.81
C PRO A 339 0.69 13.27 8.49
N ARG A 340 0.36 14.32 7.73
CA ARG A 340 0.01 15.65 8.23
C ARG A 340 -1.50 15.85 8.12
N TYR A 341 -2.23 15.65 9.21
CA TYR A 341 -3.68 15.87 9.26
C TYR A 341 -4.19 16.29 10.64
#